data_AF-A0A2T4UCD3-F1
#
_entry.id   AF-A0A2T4UCD3-F1
#
_cell.length_a   1.000
_cell.length_b   1.000
_cell.length_c   1.000
_cell.angle_alpha   90.00
_cell.angle_beta   90.00
_cell.angle_gamma   90.00
#
_symmetry.space_group_name_H-M   'P 1'
#
loop_
_entity.id
_entity.type
_entity.pdbx_description
1 polymer ?
#
loop_
_entity_poly.entity_id
_entity_poly.type
_entity_poly.pdbx_seq_one_letter_code
_entity_poly.pdbx_strand_id
1 'polypeptide(L)'
;MPCRCTGRLMDTRTAGDVAEAAVLHALTAAGLVVLTPFGRFGPYDLVVETAPGTFVRVQVKSGRIRNGCVEFNCCGTDHGRGVGSYAGRADVFAVHVHATGEQFVVPVAQARATRMYLRLTHPANNQVRGVRFARDHRLQDWVLRQCEQGRVDA
;
A
#
# COMPACT_ATOMS: atom_id res chain seq x y z
N MET A 1 -4.20 21.52 28.90
CA MET A 1 -3.27 22.13 27.92
C MET A 1 -3.68 21.70 26.52
N PRO A 2 -4.15 22.59 25.64
CA PRO A 2 -4.47 22.20 24.26
C PRO A 2 -3.17 22.07 23.46
N CYS A 3 -2.91 20.86 22.98
CA CYS A 3 -1.74 20.54 22.17
C CYS A 3 -1.85 21.24 20.81
N ARG A 4 -0.95 22.17 20.51
CA ARG A 4 -0.85 22.88 19.22
C ARG A 4 -0.32 21.94 18.14
N CYS A 5 -1.18 21.14 17.54
CA CYS A 5 -0.85 20.39 16.32
C CYS A 5 -1.95 20.52 15.25
N THR A 6 -2.62 21.67 15.17
CA THR A 6 -3.50 21.98 14.04
C THR A 6 -2.63 22.49 12.90
N GLY A 7 -2.35 21.62 11.92
CA GLY A 7 -1.87 22.03 10.60
C GLY A 7 -0.37 22.07 10.36
N ARG A 8 0.41 21.08 10.82
CA ARG A 8 1.74 20.85 10.24
C ARG A 8 1.57 20.06 8.94
N LEU A 9 1.91 20.66 7.79
CA LEU A 9 2.25 19.88 6.59
C LEU A 9 3.31 18.87 7.02
N MET A 10 2.96 17.59 7.06
CA MET A 10 3.94 16.54 7.29
C MET A 10 4.96 16.59 6.15
N ASP A 11 6.25 16.59 6.49
CA ASP A 11 7.29 16.39 5.49
C ASP A 11 7.13 14.99 4.86
N THR A 12 7.56 14.86 3.62
CA THR A 12 7.34 13.65 2.82
C THR A 12 7.97 12.40 3.45
N ARG A 13 9.09 12.57 4.14
CA ARG A 13 9.74 11.49 4.89
C ARG A 13 8.90 11.05 6.08
N THR A 14 8.45 11.99 6.90
CA THR A 14 7.58 11.70 8.05
C THR A 14 6.27 11.05 7.60
N ALA A 15 5.69 11.47 6.48
CA ALA A 15 4.50 10.85 5.91
C ALA A 15 4.76 9.38 5.51
N GLY A 16 5.94 9.08 4.95
CA GLY A 16 6.38 7.71 4.67
C GLY A 16 6.48 6.86 5.92
N ASP A 17 7.18 7.35 6.95
CA ASP A 17 7.37 6.63 8.22
C ASP A 17 6.03 6.35 8.93
N VAL A 18 5.11 7.33 8.90
CA VAL A 18 3.74 7.17 9.44
C VAL A 18 2.95 6.14 8.63
N ALA A 19 3.08 6.14 7.30
CA ALA A 19 2.42 5.15 6.44
C ALA A 19 2.94 3.74 6.73
N GLU A 20 4.26 3.55 6.85
CA GLU A 20 4.88 2.28 7.22
C GLU A 20 4.33 1.75 8.55
N ALA A 21 4.32 2.60 9.59
CA ALA A 21 3.79 2.23 10.90
C ALA A 21 2.30 1.88 10.85
N ALA A 22 1.49 2.63 10.09
CA ALA A 22 0.06 2.39 9.95
C ALA A 22 -0.25 1.06 9.24
N VAL A 23 0.52 0.73 8.20
CA VAL A 23 0.38 -0.56 7.49
C VAL A 23 0.84 -1.72 8.36
N LEU A 24 2.00 -1.58 9.03
CA LEU A 24 2.49 -2.58 9.97
C LEU A 24 1.44 -2.86 11.06
N HIS A 25 0.87 -1.81 11.65
CA HIS A 25 -0.19 -1.95 12.64
C HIS A 25 -1.42 -2.67 12.07
N ALA A 26 -1.91 -2.27 10.88
CA ALA A 26 -3.08 -2.89 10.28
C ALA A 26 -2.89 -4.38 9.99
N LEU A 27 -1.71 -4.79 9.50
CA LEU A 27 -1.40 -6.18 9.21
C LEU A 27 -1.27 -7.02 10.49
N THR A 28 -0.55 -6.50 11.48
CA THR A 28 -0.36 -7.20 12.77
C THR A 28 -1.65 -7.29 13.58
N ALA A 29 -2.48 -6.23 13.57
CA ALA A 29 -3.81 -6.25 14.18
C ALA A 29 -4.75 -7.25 13.52
N ALA A 30 -4.55 -7.55 12.24
CA ALA A 30 -5.27 -8.59 11.52
C ALA A 30 -4.73 -10.01 11.77
N GLY A 31 -3.73 -10.16 12.66
CA GLY A 31 -3.19 -11.45 13.07
C GLY A 31 -2.12 -12.04 12.13
N LEU A 32 -1.63 -11.27 11.16
CA LEU A 32 -0.57 -11.73 10.27
C LEU A 32 0.82 -11.55 10.91
N VAL A 33 1.71 -12.49 10.60
CA VAL A 33 3.13 -12.38 10.98
C VAL A 33 3.81 -11.44 10.00
N VAL A 34 4.42 -10.37 10.53
CA VAL A 34 5.11 -9.35 9.73
C VAL A 34 6.58 -9.31 10.12
N LEU A 35 7.45 -9.45 9.12
CA LEU A 35 8.89 -9.34 9.23
C LEU A 35 9.32 -7.97 8.74
N THR A 36 10.20 -7.32 9.50
CA THR A 36 10.77 -6.01 9.17
C THR A 36 12.23 -6.19 8.72
N PRO A 37 12.57 -5.90 7.46
CA PRO A 37 13.95 -5.87 7.01
C PRO A 37 14.78 -4.87 7.81
N PHE A 38 16.04 -5.21 8.07
CA PHE A 38 16.95 -4.28 8.73
C PHE A 38 17.53 -3.28 7.72
N GLY A 39 17.17 -2.00 7.86
CA GLY A 39 17.61 -0.91 6.98
C GLY A 39 16.52 -0.41 6.02
N ARG A 40 16.72 0.77 5.42
CA ARG A 40 15.74 1.49 4.57
C ARG A 40 16.03 1.48 3.07
N PHE A 41 17.11 0.81 2.64
CA PHE A 41 17.56 0.84 1.25
C PHE A 41 17.04 -0.35 0.42
N GLY A 42 16.12 -1.14 1.00
CA GLY A 42 15.50 -2.27 0.34
C GLY A 42 14.35 -1.85 -0.60
N PRO A 43 13.99 -2.70 -1.57
CA PRO A 43 12.87 -2.44 -2.47
C PRO A 43 11.48 -2.69 -1.85
N TYR A 44 11.43 -3.10 -0.59
CA TYR A 44 10.21 -3.35 0.18
C TYR A 44 10.48 -2.95 1.64
N ASP A 45 9.42 -2.52 2.33
CA ASP A 45 9.51 -2.03 3.71
C ASP A 45 9.12 -3.12 4.71
N LEU A 46 8.26 -4.07 4.29
CA LEU A 46 7.75 -5.15 5.12
C LEU A 46 7.71 -6.46 4.32
N VAL A 47 7.73 -7.58 5.02
CA VAL A 47 7.41 -8.90 4.48
C VAL A 47 6.34 -9.53 5.35
N VAL A 48 5.33 -10.13 4.74
CA VAL A 48 4.20 -10.74 5.45
C VAL A 48 4.20 -12.23 5.16
N GLU A 49 4.14 -13.05 6.20
CA GLU A 49 3.89 -14.48 6.05
C GLU A 49 2.37 -14.71 5.95
N THR A 50 1.91 -15.15 4.78
CA THR A 50 0.47 -15.33 4.48
C THR A 50 0.01 -16.77 4.68
N ALA A 51 0.94 -17.71 4.61
CA ALA A 51 0.79 -19.13 4.94
C ALA A 51 2.17 -19.67 5.35
N PRO A 52 2.27 -20.83 6.03
CA PRO A 52 3.56 -21.37 6.46
C PRO A 52 4.59 -21.43 5.33
N GLY A 53 5.68 -20.68 5.46
CA GLY A 53 6.75 -20.61 4.45
C GLY A 53 6.40 -19.82 3.18
N THR A 54 5.22 -19.20 3.11
CA THR A 54 4.80 -18.33 2.00
C THR A 54 4.91 -16.87 2.42
N PHE A 55 5.81 -16.14 1.76
CA PHE A 55 6.12 -14.75 2.08
C PHE A 55 5.73 -13.80 0.95
N VAL A 56 5.12 -12.69 1.33
CA VAL A 56 4.74 -11.59 0.42
C VAL A 56 5.53 -10.35 0.79
N ARG A 57 6.30 -9.81 -0.17
CA ARG A 57 7.07 -8.58 0.00
C ARG A 57 6.17 -7.37 -0.26
N VAL A 58 6.13 -6.45 0.70
CA VAL A 58 5.24 -5.29 0.72
C VAL A 58 6.06 -4.01 0.65
N GLN A 59 5.83 -3.21 -0.39
CA GLN A 59 6.31 -1.83 -0.43
C GLN A 59 5.18 -0.90 0.03
N VAL A 60 5.43 -0.13 1.08
CA VAL A 60 4.51 0.87 1.60
C VAL A 60 4.61 2.16 0.81
N LYS A 61 3.45 2.78 0.55
CA LYS A 61 3.32 4.09 -0.09
C LYS A 61 2.32 4.95 0.66
N SER A 62 2.60 6.26 0.70
CA SER A 62 1.62 7.26 1.12
C SER A 62 0.73 7.62 -0.07
N GLY A 63 -0.59 7.49 0.11
CA GLY A 63 -1.61 7.83 -0.86
C GLY A 63 -2.29 9.16 -0.55
N ARG A 64 -2.82 9.82 -1.59
CA ARG A 64 -3.54 11.10 -1.46
C ARG A 64 -4.87 11.03 -2.18
N ILE A 65 -5.90 11.66 -1.61
CA ILE A 65 -7.19 11.77 -2.29
C ILE A 65 -7.16 12.96 -3.24
N ARG A 66 -7.44 12.71 -4.51
CA ARG A 66 -7.55 13.74 -5.55
C ARG A 66 -8.60 13.32 -6.57
N ASN A 67 -9.52 14.23 -6.92
CA ASN A 67 -10.55 14.02 -7.94
C ASN A 67 -11.38 12.73 -7.74
N GLY A 68 -11.70 12.38 -6.50
CA GLY A 68 -12.43 11.14 -6.17
C GLY A 68 -11.63 9.84 -6.35
N CYS A 69 -10.30 9.93 -6.42
CA CYS A 69 -9.38 8.79 -6.48
C CYS A 69 -8.34 8.88 -5.36
N VAL A 70 -7.88 7.72 -4.89
CA VAL A 70 -6.61 7.58 -4.18
C VAL A 70 -5.49 7.53 -5.22
N GLU A 71 -4.61 8.51 -5.23
CA GLU A 71 -3.42 8.61 -6.07
C GLU A 71 -2.18 8.24 -5.27
N PHE A 72 -1.32 7.39 -5.83
CA PHE A 72 0.00 7.07 -5.25
C PHE A 72 1.03 6.79 -6.34
N ASN A 73 2.31 7.00 -6.01
CA ASN A 73 3.43 6.73 -6.89
C ASN A 73 3.80 5.24 -6.86
N CYS A 74 3.97 4.65 -8.04
CA CYS A 74 4.42 3.28 -8.24
C CYS A 74 5.90 3.19 -8.60
N CYS A 75 6.56 4.32 -8.79
CA CYS A 75 8.00 4.39 -8.95
C CYS A 75 8.66 4.93 -7.67
N GLY A 76 9.84 4.37 -7.36
CA GLY A 76 10.80 4.99 -6.45
C GLY A 76 11.76 5.86 -7.25
N THR A 77 12.29 6.89 -6.61
CA THR A 77 13.52 7.53 -7.09
C THR A 77 14.69 6.68 -6.60
N ASP A 78 15.08 5.66 -7.37
CA ASP A 78 16.39 5.02 -7.16
C ASP A 78 17.43 6.10 -7.40
N HIS A 79 18.05 6.62 -6.32
CA HIS A 79 19.10 7.65 -6.27
C HIS A 79 19.96 7.73 -7.56
N GLY A 80 19.50 8.45 -8.59
CA GLY A 80 20.21 8.68 -9.84
C GLY A 80 20.21 7.56 -10.90
N ARG A 81 19.42 6.47 -10.78
CA ARG A 81 19.41 5.37 -11.79
C ARG A 81 18.15 5.26 -12.65
N GLY A 82 17.21 6.19 -12.52
CA GLY A 82 15.99 6.23 -13.33
C GLY A 82 14.82 5.40 -12.76
N VAL A 83 13.68 5.43 -13.46
CA VAL A 83 12.43 4.75 -13.06
C VAL A 83 12.60 3.23 -13.19
N GLY A 84 12.99 2.56 -12.11
CA GLY A 84 13.06 1.11 -12.05
C GLY A 84 11.68 0.48 -11.88
N SER A 85 11.34 -0.52 -12.68
CA SER A 85 10.16 -1.36 -12.45
C SER A 85 10.30 -2.09 -11.10
N TYR A 86 9.23 -2.12 -10.31
CA TYR A 86 9.17 -2.95 -9.08
C TYR A 86 8.91 -4.42 -9.38
N ALA A 87 8.74 -4.83 -10.64
CA ALA A 87 8.54 -6.22 -11.01
C ALA A 87 9.69 -7.10 -10.47
N GLY A 88 9.34 -8.10 -9.66
CA GLY A 88 10.30 -8.99 -8.99
C GLY A 88 11.03 -8.38 -7.78
N ARG A 89 10.83 -7.08 -7.50
CA ARG A 89 11.43 -6.37 -6.36
C ARG A 89 10.50 -6.31 -5.15
N ALA A 90 9.20 -6.17 -5.38
CA ALA A 90 8.14 -6.30 -4.38
C ALA A 90 6.94 -7.02 -5.02
N ASP A 91 6.08 -7.62 -4.21
CA ASP A 91 4.93 -8.40 -4.69
C ASP A 91 3.66 -7.53 -4.68
N VAL A 92 3.49 -6.72 -3.64
CA VAL A 92 2.36 -5.80 -3.48
C VAL A 92 2.80 -4.40 -3.02
N PHE A 93 2.01 -3.39 -3.40
CA PHE A 93 2.01 -2.08 -2.77
C PHE A 93 0.95 -2.01 -1.69
N ALA A 94 1.32 -1.60 -0.48
CA ALA A 94 0.39 -1.22 0.57
C ALA A 94 0.33 0.31 0.65
N VAL A 95 -0.84 0.89 0.43
CA VAL A 95 -1.04 2.33 0.33
C VAL A 95 -1.83 2.81 1.53
N HIS A 96 -1.26 3.70 2.33
CA HIS A 96 -1.96 4.35 3.43
C HIS A 96 -2.40 5.77 3.04
N VAL A 97 -3.68 6.08 3.26
CA VAL A 97 -4.25 7.40 2.97
C VAL A 97 -4.43 8.17 4.27
N HIS A 98 -3.52 9.10 4.56
CA HIS A 98 -3.54 9.86 5.83
C HIS A 98 -4.85 10.62 6.09
N ALA A 99 -5.54 11.06 5.04
CA ALA A 99 -6.78 11.82 5.18
C ALA A 99 -7.96 11.00 5.73
N THR A 100 -7.98 9.69 5.46
CA THR A 100 -9.09 8.80 5.88
C THR A 100 -8.64 7.71 6.86
N GLY A 101 -7.33 7.48 6.98
CA GLY A 101 -6.78 6.36 7.73
C GLY A 101 -6.90 5.02 6.99
N GLU A 102 -7.50 4.97 5.80
CA GLU A 102 -7.72 3.73 5.05
C GLU A 102 -6.42 3.21 4.42
N GLN A 103 -6.34 1.88 4.31
CA GLN A 103 -5.24 1.17 3.67
C GLN A 103 -5.74 0.32 2.50
N PHE A 104 -4.95 0.32 1.43
CA PHE A 104 -5.22 -0.45 0.22
C PHE A 104 -4.04 -1.32 -0.15
N VAL A 105 -4.28 -2.51 -0.69
CA VAL A 105 -3.26 -3.44 -1.20
C VAL A 105 -3.48 -3.67 -2.69
N VAL A 106 -2.42 -3.45 -3.46
CA VAL A 106 -2.45 -3.57 -4.92
C VAL A 106 -1.26 -4.41 -5.40
N PRO A 107 -1.48 -5.47 -6.21
CA PRO A 107 -0.38 -6.23 -6.78
C PRO A 107 0.53 -5.36 -7.65
N VAL A 108 1.84 -5.51 -7.49
CA VAL A 108 2.84 -4.78 -8.30
C VAL A 108 2.68 -5.11 -9.78
N ALA A 109 2.29 -6.34 -10.12
CA ALA A 109 2.00 -6.77 -11.49
C ALA A 109 0.88 -5.95 -12.18
N GLN A 110 -0.01 -5.32 -11.41
CA GLN A 110 -1.09 -4.48 -11.92
C GLN A 110 -0.71 -2.99 -11.99
N ALA A 111 0.45 -2.63 -11.41
CA ALA A 111 0.89 -1.25 -11.32
C ALA A 111 1.40 -0.73 -12.66
N ARG A 112 1.11 0.54 -12.93
CA ARG A 112 1.68 1.27 -14.07
C ARG A 112 3.07 1.78 -13.71
N ALA A 113 3.85 2.18 -14.72
CA ALA A 113 5.24 2.59 -14.57
C ALA A 113 5.47 3.79 -13.62
N THR A 114 4.49 4.67 -13.42
CA THR A 114 4.68 5.93 -12.68
C THR A 114 3.68 6.14 -11.55
N ARG A 115 2.38 6.14 -11.85
CA ARG A 115 1.31 6.37 -10.87
C ARG A 115 0.14 5.44 -11.04
N MET A 116 -0.54 5.18 -9.93
CA MET A 116 -1.79 4.44 -9.87
C MET A 116 -2.88 5.27 -9.24
N TYR A 117 -4.11 4.99 -9.67
CA TYR A 117 -5.32 5.64 -9.19
C TYR A 117 -6.33 4.56 -8.80
N LEU A 118 -6.81 4.61 -7.55
CA LEU A 118 -7.91 3.78 -7.07
C LEU A 118 -9.14 4.67 -6.90
N ARG A 119 -10.20 4.38 -7.64
CA ARG A 119 -11.40 5.21 -7.71
C ARG A 119 -12.29 4.97 -6.48
N LEU A 120 -12.64 6.04 -5.76
CA LEU A 120 -13.55 6.01 -4.60
C LEU A 120 -15.01 6.17 -5.01
N THR A 121 -15.30 7.05 -5.98
CA THR A 121 -16.66 7.36 -6.44
C THR A 121 -16.95 6.79 -7.82
N HIS A 122 -18.22 6.51 -8.15
CA HIS A 122 -18.56 6.09 -9.50
C HIS A 122 -18.06 7.08 -10.56
N PRO A 123 -17.54 6.60 -11.71
CA PRO A 123 -17.11 7.47 -12.79
C PRO A 123 -18.33 8.20 -13.37
N ALA A 124 -18.23 9.52 -13.53
CA ALA A 124 -19.32 10.35 -14.08
C ALA A 124 -19.76 9.91 -15.49
N ASN A 125 -18.85 9.29 -16.25
CA ASN A 125 -19.10 8.83 -17.62
C ASN A 125 -19.40 7.32 -17.70
N ASN A 126 -19.77 6.68 -16.60
CA ASN A 126 -20.06 5.25 -16.49
C ASN A 126 -18.97 4.32 -17.07
N GLN A 127 -17.73 4.81 -17.16
CA GLN A 127 -16.60 4.05 -17.71
C GLN A 127 -16.22 2.93 -16.74
N VAL A 128 -16.43 1.68 -17.14
CA VAL A 128 -16.12 0.52 -16.30
C VAL A 128 -14.76 -0.09 -16.67
N ARG A 129 -14.35 0.01 -17.94
CA ARG A 129 -13.13 -0.64 -18.46
C ARG A 129 -11.88 0.15 -18.05
N GLY A 130 -10.95 -0.53 -17.38
CA GLY A 130 -9.68 0.04 -16.93
C GLY A 130 -9.75 0.89 -15.65
N VAL A 131 -10.91 0.93 -14.98
CA VAL A 131 -11.07 1.57 -13.67
C VAL A 131 -10.82 0.55 -12.56
N ARG A 132 -9.94 0.88 -11.63
CA ARG A 132 -9.73 0.11 -10.39
C ARG A 132 -10.49 0.79 -9.27
N PHE A 133 -11.48 0.11 -8.68
CA PHE A 133 -12.21 0.67 -7.55
C PHE A 133 -11.42 0.44 -6.26
N ALA A 134 -11.35 1.46 -5.42
CA ALA A 134 -10.67 1.40 -4.13
C ALA A 134 -11.24 0.30 -3.23
N ARG A 135 -12.56 0.06 -3.31
CA ARG A 135 -13.24 -1.00 -2.52
C ARG A 135 -12.70 -2.40 -2.79
N ASP A 136 -12.25 -2.69 -4.02
CA ASP A 136 -11.76 -4.03 -4.38
C ASP A 136 -10.32 -4.27 -3.87
N HIS A 137 -9.66 -3.19 -3.45
CA HIS A 137 -8.25 -3.16 -3.05
C HIS A 137 -8.08 -2.89 -1.56
N ARG A 138 -9.11 -3.00 -0.72
CA ARG A 138 -8.93 -2.76 0.72
C ARG A 138 -7.97 -3.77 1.34
N LEU A 139 -7.15 -3.30 2.28
CA LEU A 139 -6.21 -4.16 3.00
C LEU A 139 -6.94 -5.30 3.70
N GLN A 140 -8.06 -5.01 4.36
CA GLN A 140 -8.88 -6.01 5.04
C GLN A 140 -9.34 -7.14 4.10
N ASP A 141 -9.84 -6.79 2.92
CA ASP A 141 -10.28 -7.78 1.93
C ASP A 141 -9.11 -8.59 1.38
N TRP A 142 -7.93 -7.98 1.27
CA TRP A 142 -6.70 -8.69 0.91
C TRP A 142 -6.32 -9.72 1.98
N VAL A 143 -6.38 -9.35 3.26
CA VAL A 143 -6.10 -10.28 4.39
C VAL A 143 -7.08 -11.45 4.38
N LEU A 144 -8.38 -11.18 4.23
CA LEU A 144 -9.40 -12.25 4.20
C LEU A 144 -9.10 -13.29 3.10
N ARG A 145 -8.70 -12.83 1.91
CA ARG A 145 -8.30 -13.72 0.81
C ARG A 145 -7.07 -14.56 1.14
N GLN A 146 -6.11 -14.02 1.89
CA GLN A 146 -4.93 -14.80 2.31
C GLN A 146 -5.32 -15.92 3.29
N CYS A 147 -6.23 -15.62 4.23
CA CYS A 147 -6.73 -16.61 5.19
C CYS A 147 -7.54 -17.73 4.51
N GLU A 148 -8.29 -17.41 3.46
CA GLU A 148 -9.02 -18.41 2.66
C GLU A 148 -8.06 -19.32 1.90
N GLN A 149 -7.04 -18.75 1.25
CA GLN A 149 -6.03 -19.51 0.50
C GLN A 149 -5.26 -20.48 1.41
N GLY A 150 -4.84 -20.02 2.60
CA GLY A 150 -4.11 -20.84 3.57
C GLY A 150 -4.90 -22.02 4.17
N ARG A 151 -6.24 -22.05 4.01
CA ARG A 151 -7.07 -23.22 4.40
C ARG A 151 -7.20 -24.27 3.31
N VAL A 152 -6.95 -23.91 2.05
CA VAL A 152 -7.06 -24.83 0.90
C VAL A 152 -5.75 -25.61 0.72
N ASP A 153 -4.63 -25.00 1.12
CA ASP A 153 -3.28 -25.56 0.95
C ASP A 153 -2.76 -26.31 2.21
N ALA A 154 -3.58 -26.45 3.25
CA ALA A 154 -3.27 -27.15 4.52
C ALA A 154 -4.02 -28.49 4.63
#